data_AF-A0A6L6PX55-F1
#
_entry.id   AF-A0A6L6PX55-F1
#
_cell.length_a   1.000
_cell.length_b   1.000
_cell.length_c   1.000
_cell.angle_alpha   90.00
_cell.angle_beta   90.00
_cell.angle_gamma   90.00
#
_symmetry.space_group_name_H-M   'P 1'
#
loop_
_entity.id
_entity.type
_entity.pdbx_description
1 polymer ?
#
loop_
_entity_poly.entity_id
_entity_poly.type
_entity_poly.pdbx_seq_one_letter_code
_entity_poly.pdbx_strand_id
1 'polypeptide(L)'
;MIHLINDADQPVHRVRPHRLLDTVISRLGLKNDAALARALCVSAARLSRIRNGYREVNADLVLRLHEFGQIPIADLKLLLDADVRLR
;
A
#
# COMPACT_ATOMS: atom_id res chain seq x y z
N MET A 1 -41.39 -5.29 -17.57
CA MET A 1 -41.02 -3.85 -17.60
C MET A 1 -41.19 -3.35 -16.18
N ILE A 2 -40.20 -2.91 -15.39
CA ILE A 2 -38.86 -2.38 -15.66
C ILE A 2 -37.96 -2.79 -14.46
N HIS A 3 -36.68 -3.06 -14.74
CA HIS A 3 -35.61 -3.22 -13.74
C HIS A 3 -35.55 -2.05 -12.76
N LEU A 4 -35.27 -2.28 -11.47
CA LEU A 4 -34.29 -1.45 -10.78
C LEU A 4 -33.62 -2.23 -9.65
N ILE A 5 -32.44 -2.73 -10.01
CA ILE A 5 -31.36 -3.10 -9.11
C ILE A 5 -31.01 -1.85 -8.29
N ASN A 6 -30.95 -1.98 -6.97
CA ASN A 6 -30.08 -1.09 -6.18
C ASN A 6 -29.25 -1.92 -5.20
N ASP A 7 -28.42 -2.79 -5.78
CA ASP A 7 -27.29 -3.46 -5.14
C ASP A 7 -26.14 -2.45 -4.89
N ALA A 8 -26.41 -1.39 -4.12
CA ALA A 8 -25.43 -0.32 -3.85
C ALA A 8 -25.02 -0.17 -2.38
N ASP A 9 -25.24 -1.19 -1.56
CA ASP A 9 -24.55 -1.34 -0.26
C ASP A 9 -23.49 -2.45 -0.36
N GLN A 10 -22.61 -2.36 -1.37
CA GLN A 10 -21.32 -3.04 -1.22
C GLN A 10 -20.50 -2.22 -0.23
N PRO A 11 -19.95 -2.81 0.85
CA PRO A 11 -19.07 -2.09 1.74
C PRO A 11 -17.87 -1.63 0.90
N VAL A 12 -17.82 -0.32 0.62
CA VAL A 12 -16.62 0.32 0.08
C VAL A 12 -15.48 -0.06 1.00
N HIS A 13 -14.60 -0.94 0.54
CA HIS A 13 -13.42 -1.35 1.29
C HIS A 13 -12.65 -0.08 1.66
N ARG A 14 -12.82 0.39 2.90
CA ARG A 14 -12.26 1.65 3.36
C ARG A 14 -10.76 1.47 3.46
N VAL A 15 -10.06 1.86 2.39
CA VAL A 15 -8.60 1.82 2.31
C VAL A 15 -8.07 2.75 3.40
N ARG A 16 -7.33 2.20 4.37
CA ARG A 16 -6.65 3.03 5.37
C ARG A 16 -5.44 3.72 4.72
N PRO A 17 -5.21 5.01 4.97
CA PRO A 17 -4.01 5.68 4.51
C PRO A 17 -2.79 5.01 5.15
N HIS A 18 -1.74 4.79 4.35
CA HIS A 18 -0.45 4.31 4.81
C HIS A 18 0.63 5.07 4.06
N ARG A 19 1.31 6.00 4.75
CA ARG A 19 2.18 7.00 4.11
C ARG A 19 3.23 6.39 3.19
N LEU A 20 3.94 5.36 3.64
CA LEU A 20 4.91 4.66 2.79
C LEU A 20 4.28 4.13 1.49
N LEU A 21 3.22 3.33 1.60
CA LEU A 21 2.58 2.69 0.44
C LEU A 21 1.98 3.74 -0.50
N ASP A 22 1.33 4.76 0.05
CA ASP A 22 0.70 5.82 -0.74
C ASP A 22 1.75 6.67 -1.47
N THR A 23 2.86 7.01 -0.80
CA THR A 23 3.98 7.73 -1.41
C THR A 23 4.62 6.92 -2.53
N VAL A 24 4.86 5.63 -2.30
CA VAL A 24 5.45 4.74 -3.30
C VAL A 24 4.50 4.58 -4.49
N ILE A 25 3.22 4.35 -4.26
CA ILE A 25 2.20 4.23 -5.32
C ILE A 25 2.17 5.50 -6.16
N SER A 26 2.20 6.66 -5.52
CA SER A 26 2.25 7.95 -6.22
C SER A 26 3.54 8.13 -7.02
N ARG A 27 4.71 7.86 -6.42
CA ARG A 27 6.02 7.99 -7.09
C ARG A 27 6.17 7.05 -8.28
N LEU A 28 5.60 5.85 -8.20
CA LEU A 28 5.66 4.84 -9.26
C LEU A 28 4.50 4.95 -10.27
N GLY A 29 3.60 5.94 -10.11
CA GLY A 29 2.44 6.12 -11.00
C GLY A 29 1.47 4.94 -10.98
N LEU A 30 1.39 4.22 -9.85
CA LEU A 30 0.57 3.02 -9.71
C LEU A 30 -0.86 3.39 -9.28
N LYS A 31 -1.82 2.54 -9.68
CA LYS A 31 -3.24 2.78 -9.35
C LYS A 31 -3.61 2.37 -7.92
N ASN A 32 -3.00 1.30 -7.39
CA ASN A 32 -3.38 0.71 -6.11
C ASN A 32 -2.32 -0.30 -5.61
N ASP A 33 -2.55 -0.86 -4.42
CA ASP A 33 -1.69 -1.89 -3.81
C ASP A 33 -1.58 -3.15 -4.67
N ALA A 34 -2.62 -3.53 -5.40
CA ALA A 34 -2.53 -4.71 -6.26
C ALA A 34 -1.55 -4.47 -7.42
N ALA A 35 -1.44 -3.24 -7.92
CA ALA A 35 -0.39 -2.86 -8.88
C ALA A 35 0.99 -2.85 -8.23
N LEU A 36 1.12 -2.32 -7.01
CA LEU A 36 2.38 -2.35 -6.26
C LEU A 36 2.82 -3.78 -5.92
N ALA A 37 1.89 -4.64 -5.51
CA ALA A 37 2.17 -6.03 -5.18
C ALA A 37 2.75 -6.79 -6.37
N ARG A 38 2.17 -6.60 -7.56
CA ARG A 38 2.67 -7.17 -8.81
C ARG A 38 4.06 -6.64 -9.16
N ALA A 39 4.27 -5.33 -9.02
CA ALA A 39 5.56 -4.69 -9.26
C ALA A 39 6.68 -5.25 -8.34
N LEU A 40 6.37 -5.47 -7.06
CA LEU A 40 7.33 -5.96 -6.07
C LEU A 40 7.41 -7.50 -5.98
N CYS A 41 6.66 -8.22 -6.82
CA CYS A 41 6.50 -9.68 -6.75
C CYS A 41 6.11 -10.18 -5.35
N VAL A 42 5.20 -9.46 -4.68
CA VAL A 42 4.63 -9.84 -3.38
C VAL A 42 3.13 -10.09 -3.49
N SER A 43 2.52 -10.74 -2.49
CA SER A 43 1.06 -10.92 -2.48
C SER A 43 0.33 -9.64 -2.09
N ALA A 44 -0.79 -9.35 -2.78
CA ALA A 44 -1.66 -8.22 -2.44
C ALA A 44 -2.20 -8.31 -1.00
N ALA A 45 -2.42 -9.53 -0.48
CA ALA A 45 -2.80 -9.76 0.90
C ALA A 45 -1.73 -9.28 1.90
N ARG A 46 -0.43 -9.42 1.57
CA ARG A 46 0.66 -8.94 2.42
C ARG A 46 0.65 -7.41 2.51
N LEU A 47 0.49 -6.71 1.39
CA LEU A 47 0.36 -5.24 1.40
C LEU A 47 -0.91 -4.76 2.10
N SER A 48 -2.03 -5.44 1.91
CA SER A 48 -3.29 -5.13 2.61
C SER A 48 -3.14 -5.26 4.13
N ARG A 49 -2.43 -6.27 4.65
CA ARG A 49 -2.17 -6.38 6.10
C ARG A 49 -1.26 -5.29 6.62
N ILE A 50 -0.27 -4.86 5.85
CA ILE A 50 0.62 -3.73 6.18
C ILE A 50 -0.20 -2.44 6.23
N ARG A 51 -0.99 -2.16 5.18
CA ARG A 51 -1.85 -0.98 5.11
C ARG A 51 -2.80 -0.87 6.30
N ASN A 52 -3.37 -1.98 6.72
CA ASN A 52 -4.29 -2.01 7.85
C ASN A 52 -3.60 -2.08 9.23
N GLY A 53 -2.26 -2.03 9.29
CA GLY A 53 -1.49 -2.02 10.54
C GLY A 53 -1.37 -3.37 11.23
N TYR A 54 -1.78 -4.47 10.60
CA TYR A 54 -1.68 -5.83 11.16
C TYR A 54 -0.28 -6.43 11.08
N ARG A 55 0.59 -5.87 10.24
CA ARG A 55 2.01 -6.25 10.13
C ARG A 55 2.87 -5.03 9.92
N GLU A 56 4.02 -5.02 10.57
CA GLU A 56 5.05 -4.02 10.32
C GLU A 56 5.71 -4.22 8.95
N VAL A 57 6.26 -3.13 8.43
CA VAL A 57 7.06 -3.15 7.21
C VAL A 57 8.43 -3.74 7.56
N ASN A 58 8.73 -4.91 6.99
CA ASN A 58 10.00 -5.59 7.21
C ASN A 58 11.09 -5.10 6.23
N ALA A 59 12.34 -5.35 6.58
CA ALA A 59 13.51 -4.97 5.77
C ALA A 59 13.48 -5.53 4.33
N ASP A 60 12.96 -6.74 4.10
CA ASP A 60 12.78 -7.32 2.76
C ASP A 60 11.90 -6.43 1.87
N LEU A 61 10.79 -5.91 2.40
CA LEU A 61 9.90 -5.04 1.63
C LEU A 61 10.56 -3.70 1.32
N VAL A 62 11.32 -3.15 2.28
CA VAL A 62 12.10 -1.91 2.07
C VAL A 62 13.14 -2.11 0.98
N LEU A 63 13.84 -3.25 0.97
CA LEU A 63 14.84 -3.56 -0.05
C LEU A 63 14.19 -3.68 -1.44
N ARG A 64 13.06 -4.39 -1.57
CA ARG A 64 12.33 -4.49 -2.84
C ARG A 64 11.85 -3.13 -3.35
N LEU A 65 11.38 -2.27 -2.45
CA LEU A 65 10.98 -0.90 -2.79
C LEU A 65 12.16 -0.06 -3.28
N HIS A 66 13.32 -0.24 -2.67
CA HIS A 66 14.55 0.39 -3.10
C HIS A 66 14.97 -0.08 -4.50
N GLU A 67 15.03 -1.40 -4.72
CA GLU A 67 15.48 -1.99 -5.97
C GLU A 67 14.53 -1.69 -7.14
N PHE A 68 13.22 -1.86 -6.93
CA PHE A 68 12.23 -1.64 -7.98
C PHE A 68 12.02 -0.16 -8.28
N GLY A 69 11.88 0.66 -7.22
CA GLY A 69 11.56 2.07 -7.38
C GLY A 69 12.77 2.99 -7.48
N GLN A 70 13.99 2.45 -7.34
CA GLN A 70 15.23 3.21 -7.19
C GLN A 70 15.13 4.28 -6.08
N ILE A 71 14.29 4.03 -5.07
CA ILE A 71 14.06 4.97 -3.96
C ILE A 71 15.16 4.74 -2.91
N PRO A 72 15.93 5.76 -2.50
CA PRO A 72 16.95 5.59 -1.48
C PRO A 72 16.39 4.97 -0.19
N ILE A 73 17.13 4.02 0.41
CA ILE A 73 16.72 3.39 1.68
C ILE A 73 16.49 4.45 2.78
N ALA A 74 17.25 5.54 2.76
CA ALA A 74 17.08 6.67 3.70
C ALA A 74 15.70 7.32 3.58
N ASP A 75 15.21 7.57 2.36
CA ASP A 75 13.86 8.10 2.11
C ASP A 75 12.79 7.14 2.62
N LEU A 76 12.95 5.85 2.33
CA LEU A 76 12.00 4.81 2.79
C LEU A 76 11.94 4.74 4.32
N LYS A 77 13.09 4.86 5.00
CA LYS A 77 13.17 4.92 6.46
C LYS A 77 12.49 6.18 7.02
N LEU A 78 12.66 7.33 6.38
CA LEU A 78 12.00 8.57 6.80
C LEU A 78 10.47 8.45 6.72
N LEU A 79 9.97 7.80 5.66
CA LEU A 79 8.54 7.51 5.50
C LEU A 79 8.01 6.55 6.57
N LEU A 80 8.84 5.59 7.02
CA LEU A 80 8.50 4.66 8.10
C LEU A 80 8.53 5.32 9.49
N ASP A 81 9.56 6.09 9.80
CA ASP A 81 9.69 6.79 11.09
C ASP A 81 8.55 7.80 11.32
N ALA A 82 8.03 8.39 10.24
CA ALA A 82 6.87 9.27 10.30
C ALA A 82 5.58 8.54 10.72
N ASP A 83 5.47 7.23 10.47
CA ASP A 83 4.35 6.39 10.91
C ASP A 83 4.57 5.84 12.34
N VAL A 84 5.81 5.61 12.78
CA VAL A 84 6.13 5.12 14.15
C VAL A 84 5.84 6.16 15.22
N ARG A 85 5.98 7.46 14.92
CA ARG A 85 5.74 8.55 15.88
C ARG A 85 4.26 8.86 16.18
N LEU A 86 3.32 8.16 15.52
CA LEU A 86 1.87 8.39 15.68
C LEU A 86 1.16 7.28 16.48
N ARG A 87 1.91 6.45 17.21
CA ARG A 87 1.34 5.41 18.10
C ARG A 87 1.47 5.79 19.57
#